data_AF-A0A8T7BQT6-F1
#
_entry.id   AF-A0A8T7BQT6-F1
#
_cell.length_a   1.000
_cell.length_b   1.000
_cell.length_c   1.000
_cell.angle_alpha   90.00
_cell.angle_beta   90.00
_cell.angle_gamma   90.00
#
_symmetry.space_group_name_H-M   'P 1'
#
loop_
_entity.id
_entity.type
_entity.pdbx_description
1 polymer ?
#
loop_
_entity_poly.entity_id
_entity_poly.type
_entity_poly.pdbx_seq_one_letter_code
_entity_poly.pdbx_strand_id
1 'polypeptide(L)'
;MSKKTTAITDFDSFNHLCWLSGITESYYDIRGQHHVADFAAKRSLLAAMHICVETDADVYAQLEQVSARDWQVAVPEVLVYRISDAPQPITLTLKHDQTGQMIAWQLIEESGQLHQGEWLFEPHQAIDERELD
;
A
#
# COMPACT_ATOMS: atom_id res chain seq x y z
N MET A 1 8.66 -1.79 -36.25
CA MET A 1 8.77 -0.47 -35.58
C MET A 1 9.19 -0.73 -34.15
N SER A 2 10.47 -0.51 -33.82
CA SER A 2 10.98 -0.72 -32.47
C SER A 2 10.59 0.49 -31.62
N LYS A 3 9.73 0.32 -30.61
CA LYS A 3 9.51 1.35 -29.60
C LYS A 3 10.86 1.59 -28.91
N LYS A 4 11.32 2.84 -28.89
CA LYS A 4 12.48 3.23 -28.07
C LYS A 4 12.06 3.07 -26.62
N THR A 5 12.52 2.03 -25.96
CA THR A 5 12.45 1.86 -24.51
C THR A 5 13.42 2.87 -23.90
N THR A 6 12.91 4.02 -23.47
CA THR A 6 13.72 5.06 -22.81
C THR A 6 14.02 4.58 -21.39
N ALA A 7 15.31 4.51 -21.03
CA ALA A 7 15.74 4.12 -19.69
C ALA A 7 15.18 5.05 -18.61
N ILE A 8 15.18 4.59 -17.35
CA ILE A 8 14.76 5.41 -16.20
C ILE A 8 15.64 6.66 -16.11
N THR A 9 15.00 7.84 -16.12
CA THR A 9 15.64 9.15 -15.95
C THR A 9 15.06 9.94 -14.79
N ASP A 10 13.83 9.62 -14.36
CA ASP A 10 13.21 10.20 -13.17
C ASP A 10 13.60 9.39 -11.92
N PHE A 11 14.76 9.75 -11.35
CA PHE A 11 15.27 9.09 -10.16
C PHE A 11 14.46 9.41 -8.90
N ASP A 12 13.74 10.52 -8.86
CA ASP A 12 12.91 10.89 -7.70
C ASP A 12 11.71 9.95 -7.61
N SER A 13 11.01 9.74 -8.72
CA SER A 13 9.90 8.77 -8.79
C SER A 13 10.39 7.34 -8.55
N PHE A 14 11.55 6.97 -9.08
CA PHE A 14 12.15 5.65 -8.80
C PHE A 14 12.46 5.46 -7.30
N ASN A 15 13.04 6.47 -6.65
CA ASN A 15 13.32 6.42 -5.21
C ASN A 15 12.04 6.40 -4.37
N HIS A 16 10.99 7.09 -4.80
CA HIS A 16 9.68 7.04 -4.16
C HIS A 16 9.11 5.61 -4.23
N LEU A 17 9.16 4.95 -5.40
CA LEU A 17 8.71 3.56 -5.55
C LEU A 17 9.51 2.62 -4.63
N CYS A 18 10.83 2.82 -4.52
CA CYS A 18 11.66 2.06 -3.58
C CYS A 18 11.19 2.24 -2.14
N TRP A 19 10.93 3.48 -1.71
CA TRP A 19 10.48 3.78 -0.36
C TRP A 19 9.11 3.15 -0.05
N LEU A 20 8.14 3.26 -0.95
CA LEU A 20 6.82 2.60 -0.82
C LEU A 20 6.93 1.08 -0.76
N SER A 21 7.95 0.51 -1.43
CA SER A 21 8.26 -0.92 -1.40
C SER A 21 9.07 -1.33 -0.17
N GLY A 22 9.33 -0.43 0.79
CA GLY A 22 10.10 -0.73 2.00
C GLY A 22 11.62 -0.86 1.80
N ILE A 23 12.14 -0.39 0.66
CA ILE A 23 13.59 -0.37 0.37
C ILE A 23 14.16 0.95 0.88
N THR A 24 15.04 0.88 1.88
CA THR A 24 15.69 2.06 2.45
C THR A 24 16.83 2.56 1.57
N GLU A 25 17.12 3.86 1.64
CA GLU A 25 18.20 4.47 0.86
C GLU A 25 19.60 4.11 1.37
N SER A 26 19.74 3.90 2.67
CA SER A 26 21.02 3.62 3.29
C SER A 26 20.90 2.79 4.56
N TYR A 27 22.02 2.23 5.01
CA TYR A 27 22.11 1.47 6.25
C TYR A 27 23.52 1.57 6.85
N TYR A 28 23.63 1.18 8.12
CA TYR A 28 24.92 0.96 8.77
C TYR A 28 25.20 -0.53 8.82
N ASP A 29 26.39 -0.95 8.41
CA ASP A 29 26.79 -2.34 8.52
C ASP A 29 27.19 -2.73 9.95
N ILE A 30 27.55 -4.00 10.14
CA ILE A 30 27.97 -4.55 11.45
C ILE A 30 29.25 -3.90 12.02
N ARG A 31 29.98 -3.13 11.21
CA ARG A 31 31.19 -2.38 11.61
C ARG A 31 30.88 -0.91 11.85
N GLY A 32 29.61 -0.50 11.74
CA GLY A 32 29.18 0.89 11.86
C GLY A 32 29.53 1.75 10.66
N GLN A 33 29.90 1.16 9.52
CA GLN A 33 30.14 1.92 8.30
C GLN A 33 28.81 2.21 7.60
N HIS A 34 28.61 3.46 7.18
CA HIS A 34 27.44 3.89 6.42
C HIS A 34 27.56 3.49 4.95
N HIS A 35 26.49 2.92 4.41
CA HIS A 35 26.38 2.50 3.01
C HIS A 35 25.10 3.08 2.40
N VAL A 36 25.23 3.72 1.24
CA VAL A 36 24.10 4.17 0.43
C VAL A 36 23.88 3.15 -0.68
N ALA A 37 22.64 2.68 -0.82
CA ALA A 37 22.28 1.73 -1.86
C ALA A 37 22.31 2.41 -3.23
N ASP A 38 23.08 1.86 -4.16
CA ASP A 38 23.11 2.35 -5.54
C ASP A 38 21.85 1.94 -6.33
N PHE A 39 21.70 2.52 -7.52
CA PHE A 39 20.57 2.26 -8.40
C PHE A 39 20.43 0.78 -8.76
N ALA A 40 21.54 0.08 -9.03
CA ALA A 40 21.52 -1.32 -9.45
C ALA A 40 21.03 -2.24 -8.31
N ALA A 41 21.46 -1.97 -7.08
CA ALA A 41 21.01 -2.67 -5.89
C ALA A 41 19.51 -2.45 -5.65
N LYS A 42 19.04 -1.19 -5.67
CA LYS A 42 17.61 -0.86 -5.50
C LYS A 42 16.75 -1.52 -6.58
N ARG A 43 17.17 -1.47 -7.84
CA ARG A 43 16.45 -2.11 -8.96
C ARG A 43 16.41 -3.64 -8.82
N SER A 44 17.50 -4.25 -8.36
CA SER A 44 17.54 -5.70 -8.12
C SER A 44 16.62 -6.12 -6.97
N LEU A 45 16.53 -5.31 -5.91
CA LEU A 45 15.61 -5.54 -4.80
C LEU A 45 14.14 -5.43 -5.24
N LEU A 46 13.79 -4.40 -6.03
CA LEU A 46 12.45 -4.30 -6.62
C LEU A 46 12.11 -5.53 -7.46
N ALA A 47 13.03 -6.00 -8.31
CA ALA A 47 12.82 -7.19 -9.12
C ALA A 47 12.63 -8.46 -8.25
N ALA A 48 13.37 -8.57 -7.14
CA ALA A 48 13.18 -9.66 -6.17
C ALA A 48 11.82 -9.61 -5.46
N MET A 49 11.22 -8.43 -5.35
CA MET A 49 9.84 -8.21 -4.88
C MET A 49 8.79 -8.33 -6.00
N HIS A 50 9.18 -8.85 -7.17
CA HIS A 50 8.33 -8.97 -8.36
C HIS A 50 7.87 -7.63 -8.97
N ILE A 51 8.60 -6.54 -8.71
CA ILE A 51 8.39 -5.21 -9.32
C ILE A 51 9.48 -4.99 -10.36
N CYS A 52 9.14 -5.20 -11.64
CA CYS A 52 10.06 -5.01 -12.76
C CYS A 52 9.90 -3.61 -13.36
N VAL A 53 10.96 -2.80 -13.30
CA VAL A 53 11.01 -1.46 -13.92
C VAL A 53 12.23 -1.32 -14.84
N GLU A 54 11.99 -0.95 -16.09
CA GLU A 54 13.04 -0.67 -17.09
C GLU A 54 13.00 0.78 -17.60
N THR A 55 11.84 1.42 -17.50
CA THR A 55 11.54 2.75 -18.02
C THR A 55 10.83 3.62 -16.98
N ASP A 56 10.82 4.94 -17.19
CA ASP A 56 10.03 5.86 -16.36
C ASP A 56 8.53 5.50 -16.40
N ALA A 57 8.02 5.03 -17.54
CA ALA A 57 6.63 4.58 -17.67
C ALA A 57 6.32 3.38 -16.76
N ASP A 58 7.26 2.44 -16.63
CA ASP A 58 7.09 1.30 -15.71
C ASP A 58 7.08 1.78 -14.25
N VAL A 59 7.94 2.76 -13.91
CA VAL A 59 7.97 3.36 -12.56
C VAL A 59 6.64 4.01 -12.23
N TYR A 60 6.08 4.83 -13.13
CA TYR A 60 4.79 5.47 -12.90
C TYR A 60 3.65 4.46 -12.77
N ALA A 61 3.61 3.44 -13.64
CA ALA A 61 2.60 2.38 -13.56
C ALA A 61 2.67 1.61 -12.24
N GLN A 62 3.88 1.32 -11.74
CA GLN A 62 4.07 0.65 -10.45
C GLN A 62 3.70 1.55 -9.26
N LEU A 63 4.03 2.85 -9.32
CA LEU A 63 3.60 3.82 -8.30
C LEU A 63 2.08 3.92 -8.21
N GLU A 64 1.40 3.94 -9.36
CA GLU A 64 -0.06 3.92 -9.42
C GLU A 64 -0.62 2.65 -8.78
N GLN A 65 -0.12 1.47 -9.17
CA GLN A 65 -0.56 0.19 -8.62
C GLN A 65 -0.35 0.09 -7.10
N VAL A 66 0.85 0.41 -6.61
CA VAL A 66 1.18 0.31 -5.17
C VAL A 66 0.34 1.31 -4.37
N SER A 67 0.17 2.53 -4.88
CA SER A 67 -0.59 3.57 -4.17
C SER A 67 -2.11 3.36 -4.22
N ALA A 68 -2.64 2.65 -5.22
CA ALA A 68 -4.06 2.34 -5.35
C ALA A 68 -4.46 1.06 -4.60
N ARG A 69 -3.51 0.16 -4.29
CA ARG A 69 -3.79 -1.16 -3.71
C ARG A 69 -4.69 -1.11 -2.47
N ASP A 70 -4.36 -0.24 -1.52
CA ASP A 70 -5.12 -0.12 -0.27
C ASP A 70 -6.52 0.49 -0.48
N TRP A 71 -6.70 1.26 -1.57
CA TRP A 71 -7.97 1.86 -1.97
C TRP A 71 -8.87 0.91 -2.77
N GLN A 72 -8.34 -0.23 -3.22
CA GLN A 72 -9.09 -1.23 -3.99
C GLN A 72 -9.69 -2.34 -3.12
N VAL A 73 -9.24 -2.47 -1.88
CA VAL A 73 -9.74 -3.48 -0.93
C VAL A 73 -10.67 -2.84 0.09
N ALA A 74 -11.83 -3.46 0.34
CA ALA A 74 -12.82 -2.91 1.28
C ALA A 74 -12.35 -2.94 2.74
N VAL A 75 -11.49 -3.89 3.09
CA VAL A 75 -10.85 -4.01 4.41
C VAL A 75 -9.42 -4.51 4.17
N PRO A 76 -8.42 -4.08 4.95
CA PRO A 76 -7.09 -4.65 4.88
C PRO A 76 -7.11 -6.16 5.10
N GLU A 77 -6.29 -6.91 4.36
CA GLU A 77 -6.26 -8.38 4.44
C GLU A 77 -5.95 -8.89 5.85
N VAL A 78 -5.10 -8.17 6.58
CA VAL A 78 -4.71 -8.49 7.95
C VAL A 78 -4.57 -7.20 8.75
N LEU A 79 -5.18 -7.18 9.93
CA LEU A 79 -5.02 -6.12 10.92
C LEU A 79 -4.44 -6.72 12.20
N VAL A 80 -3.38 -6.10 12.72
CA VAL A 80 -2.70 -6.54 13.95
C VAL A 80 -2.79 -5.45 15.00
N TYR A 81 -3.42 -5.79 16.12
CA TYR A 81 -3.54 -4.90 17.26
C TYR A 81 -2.80 -5.46 18.46
N ARG A 82 -2.28 -4.56 19.30
CA ARG A 82 -1.87 -4.94 20.66
C ARG A 82 -3.12 -5.10 21.52
N ILE A 83 -3.09 -6.07 22.42
CA ILE A 83 -4.12 -6.22 23.43
C ILE A 83 -4.11 -4.96 24.31
N SER A 84 -5.25 -4.28 24.36
CA SER A 84 -5.46 -3.08 25.16
C SER A 84 -6.95 -2.88 25.43
N ASP A 85 -7.26 -2.10 26.46
CA ASP A 85 -8.65 -1.72 26.79
C ASP A 85 -9.26 -0.71 25.81
N ALA A 86 -8.45 -0.12 24.92
CA ALA A 86 -8.92 0.80 23.90
C ALA A 86 -9.56 0.03 22.72
N PRO A 87 -10.68 0.55 22.14
CA PRO A 87 -11.25 -0.01 20.92
C PRO A 87 -10.25 0.00 19.76
N GLN A 88 -10.17 -1.10 19.03
CA GLN A 88 -9.36 -1.24 17.83
C GLN A 88 -10.13 -0.73 16.61
N PRO A 89 -9.72 0.37 15.95
CA PRO A 89 -10.42 0.88 14.77
C PRO A 89 -10.12 0.02 13.55
N ILE A 90 -11.16 -0.42 12.84
CA ILE A 90 -11.06 -1.09 11.54
C ILE A 90 -11.47 -0.07 10.47
N THR A 91 -10.55 0.29 9.59
CA THR A 91 -10.84 1.17 8.45
C THR A 91 -11.44 0.36 7.31
N LEU A 92 -12.53 0.88 6.75
CA LEU A 92 -13.20 0.31 5.58
C LEU A 92 -13.04 1.27 4.41
N THR A 93 -12.70 0.72 3.24
CA THR A 93 -12.72 1.46 1.98
C THR A 93 -14.06 1.21 1.31
N LEU A 94 -14.80 2.29 1.08
CA LEU A 94 -16.11 2.25 0.47
C LEU A 94 -16.07 2.97 -0.87
N LYS A 95 -16.75 2.41 -1.87
CA LYS A 95 -17.02 3.16 -3.10
C LYS A 95 -18.01 4.26 -2.80
N HIS A 96 -17.92 5.36 -3.54
CA HIS A 96 -18.81 6.50 -3.33
C HIS A 96 -20.30 6.12 -3.45
N ASP A 97 -20.67 5.19 -4.33
CA ASP A 97 -22.04 4.70 -4.49
C ASP A 97 -22.55 3.81 -3.33
N GLN A 98 -21.66 3.37 -2.45
CA GLN A 98 -21.98 2.62 -1.23
C GLN A 98 -22.21 3.52 -0.02
N THR A 99 -21.95 4.83 -0.14
CA THR A 99 -22.26 5.80 0.92
C THR A 99 -23.77 5.87 1.17
N GLY A 100 -24.17 6.01 2.44
CA GLY A 100 -25.58 5.99 2.84
C GLY A 100 -26.26 4.61 2.72
N GLN A 101 -25.51 3.55 2.44
CA GLN A 101 -26.00 2.17 2.51
C GLN A 101 -25.66 1.53 3.86
N MET A 102 -26.53 0.63 4.32
CA MET A 102 -26.26 -0.16 5.51
C MET A 102 -25.21 -1.23 5.23
N ILE A 103 -24.14 -1.25 6.02
CA ILE A 103 -23.06 -2.22 5.94
C ILE A 103 -23.24 -3.22 7.09
N ALA A 104 -23.48 -4.48 6.74
CA ALA A 104 -23.47 -5.58 7.71
C ALA A 104 -22.04 -6.11 7.87
N TRP A 105 -21.61 -6.35 9.11
CA TRP A 105 -20.29 -6.90 9.42
C TRP A 105 -20.41 -8.10 10.37
N GLN A 106 -19.42 -8.99 10.25
CA GLN A 106 -19.28 -10.17 11.12
C GLN A 106 -17.79 -10.33 11.47
N LEU A 107 -17.52 -10.67 12.73
CA LEU A 107 -16.21 -11.03 13.25
C LEU A 107 -16.35 -12.36 13.99
N ILE A 108 -15.60 -13.36 13.57
CA ILE A 108 -15.58 -14.68 14.19
C ILE A 108 -14.24 -14.82 14.91
N GLU A 109 -14.29 -15.01 16.22
CA GLU A 109 -13.11 -15.32 17.02
C GLU A 109 -12.59 -16.74 16.74
N GLU A 110 -11.35 -17.01 17.10
CA GLU A 110 -10.78 -18.36 17.06
C GLU A 110 -11.57 -19.36 17.90
N SER A 111 -12.24 -18.89 18.96
CA SER A 111 -13.14 -19.67 19.82
C SER A 111 -14.43 -20.11 19.10
N GLY A 112 -14.72 -19.54 17.92
CA GLY A 112 -15.98 -19.68 17.21
C GLY A 112 -17.05 -18.68 17.66
N GLN A 113 -16.76 -17.80 18.62
CA GLN A 113 -17.67 -16.74 19.02
C GLN A 113 -17.90 -15.75 17.87
N LEU A 114 -19.17 -15.51 17.54
CA LEU A 114 -19.57 -14.57 16.50
C LEU A 114 -19.96 -13.23 17.13
N HIS A 115 -19.33 -12.16 16.64
CA HIS A 115 -19.77 -10.78 16.80
C HIS A 115 -20.30 -10.29 15.47
N GLN A 116 -21.36 -9.49 15.48
CA GLN A 116 -21.94 -8.96 14.25
C GLN A 116 -22.67 -7.65 14.53
N GLY A 117 -22.89 -6.88 13.47
CA GLY A 117 -23.64 -5.63 13.56
C GLY A 117 -23.90 -5.03 12.20
N GLU A 118 -24.59 -3.89 12.25
CA GLU A 118 -24.91 -3.08 11.09
C GLU A 118 -24.40 -1.66 11.35
N TRP A 119 -23.87 -1.03 10.31
CA TRP A 119 -23.36 0.33 10.35
C TRP A 119 -23.79 1.08 9.10
N LEU A 120 -24.45 2.22 9.30
CA LEU A 120 -24.75 3.17 8.23
C LEU A 120 -23.61 4.18 8.16
N PHE A 121 -22.90 4.19 7.02
CA PHE A 121 -21.84 5.16 6.78
C PHE A 121 -22.41 6.46 6.20
N GLU A 122 -22.13 7.57 6.90
CA GLU A 122 -22.42 8.91 6.43
C GLU A 122 -21.16 9.54 5.84
N PRO A 123 -21.21 10.24 4.70
CA PRO A 123 -20.02 10.78 4.02
C PRO A 123 -19.12 11.65 4.91
N HIS A 124 -19.69 12.36 5.90
CA HIS A 124 -18.92 13.18 6.83
C HIS A 124 -18.03 12.38 7.81
N GLN A 125 -18.15 11.05 7.82
CA GLN A 125 -17.31 10.14 8.61
C GLN A 125 -16.07 9.68 7.83
N ALA A 126 -15.94 10.05 6.55
CA ALA A 126 -14.76 9.76 5.74
C ALA A 126 -13.52 10.41 6.39
N ILE A 127 -12.45 9.61 6.52
CA ILE A 127 -11.16 10.08 7.02
C ILE A 127 -10.20 10.45 5.88
N ASP A 128 -10.46 9.96 4.67
CA ASP A 128 -9.71 10.23 3.46
C ASP A 128 -10.58 9.89 2.22
N GLU A 129 -10.27 10.47 1.06
CA GLU A 129 -10.97 10.24 -0.21
C GLU A 129 -9.98 10.25 -1.39
N ARG A 130 -10.19 9.34 -2.35
CA ARG A 130 -9.37 9.26 -3.55
C ARG A 130 -10.18 8.85 -4.78
N GLU A 131 -9.98 9.60 -5.86
CA GLU A 131 -10.41 9.19 -7.20
C GLU A 131 -9.40 8.17 -7.76
N LEU A 132 -9.92 7.05 -8.25
CA LEU A 132 -9.16 6.03 -8.97
C LEU A 132 -9.70 6.01 -10.41
N ASP A 133 -8.80 6.03 -11.40
CA ASP A 133 -9.12 5.98 -12.83
C ASP A 133 -9.57 4.58 -13.32
#